data_AF-G0PLF0-F1
#
_entry.id   AF-G0PLF0-F1
#
_cell.length_a   1.000
_cell.length_b   1.000
_cell.length_c   1.000
_cell.angle_alpha   90.00
_cell.angle_beta   90.00
_cell.angle_gamma   90.00
#
_symmetry.space_group_name_H-M   'P 1'
#
loop_
_entity.id
_entity.type
_entity.pdbx_description
1 polymer ?
#
loop_
_entity_poly.entity_id
_entity_poly.type
_entity_poly.pdbx_seq_one_letter_code
_entity_poly.pdbx_strand_id
1 'polypeptide(L)'
;MTMKAEDIMHVLRDGIAVLPGGRCRAGQAVVVCPSREQVVNPDHLRNVFLYLFEVTAKESREKGFLVVIDMRGKQTWNNVRNILKVLNIANRILHPSNGFKNPDLLATTPYISNLTDSLRLLKGEVHKNWDSRQVELMRVYQQKLFECDAEKMIEALRPYKHKFERSMGDVGGCVGDVSALAADFEQFETAVMIENVTDKLAKEWTLVKELIERRKAVLQNARRFFTSAQCYFAEVPRWTAQPGINPDDVRFNQECLENAIRAHDKFWANVEEVYAQAYEDALNLMKALKEAETEDNVAKEHSSRLQRAHKQLGERWKERQVLLHQMLAMIAFETDVKLVVDWLEQHGEPYLRRNINIGENVNQAKTFQRNHTSFQRVAANTYNNVEKLGQVFQDVTNAGSNICDVEKMSALMTDLTAKIEKFTALEQLREQLLRQSVLFHTHYKELTDWYRKMTEKYRDRRIDLTVQVCDQNKERFVLETDETAQAYAVTIGEGKAVIDTMQKSTRLIGVDYTASITHIQLLIADIGEWNIHLIANFFSLFFKL
;
A
#
# COMPACT_ATOMS: atom_id res chain seq x y z
N MET A 1 -46.71 -99.99 -79.47
CA MET A 1 -48.11 -99.67 -79.10
C MET A 1 -48.42 -98.34 -79.74
N THR A 2 -49.35 -98.29 -80.68
CA THR A 2 -49.84 -97.04 -81.29
C THR A 2 -50.76 -96.34 -80.30
N MET A 3 -50.42 -95.12 -79.88
CA MET A 3 -51.22 -94.34 -78.94
C MET A 3 -52.47 -93.83 -79.67
N LYS A 4 -53.65 -94.19 -79.16
CA LYS A 4 -54.90 -93.79 -79.81
C LYS A 4 -55.35 -92.41 -79.30
N ALA A 5 -56.09 -91.69 -80.14
CA ALA A 5 -56.65 -90.39 -79.77
C ALA A 5 -57.47 -90.49 -78.47
N GLU A 6 -58.27 -91.55 -78.32
CA GLU A 6 -59.11 -91.84 -77.15
C GLU A 6 -58.33 -91.83 -75.82
N ASP A 7 -57.08 -92.30 -75.82
CA ASP A 7 -56.25 -92.41 -74.63
C ASP A 7 -55.79 -91.04 -74.08
N ILE A 8 -55.70 -90.01 -74.95
CA ILE A 8 -55.21 -88.67 -74.59
C ILE A 8 -56.19 -87.54 -74.95
N MET A 9 -57.45 -87.86 -75.25
CA MET A 9 -58.48 -86.89 -75.64
C MET A 9 -58.62 -85.73 -74.65
N HIS A 10 -58.47 -86.02 -73.35
CA HIS A 10 -58.55 -85.01 -72.30
C HIS A 10 -57.46 -83.94 -72.40
N VAL A 11 -56.26 -84.28 -72.90
CA VAL A 11 -55.14 -83.33 -73.07
C VAL A 11 -55.16 -82.67 -74.46
N LEU A 12 -55.57 -83.39 -75.50
CA LEU A 12 -55.65 -82.82 -76.85
C LEU A 12 -56.65 -81.67 -76.92
N ARG A 13 -57.76 -81.73 -76.16
CA ARG A 13 -58.74 -80.63 -76.05
C ARG A 13 -58.15 -79.36 -75.46
N ASP A 14 -57.11 -79.47 -74.64
CA ASP A 14 -56.49 -78.29 -74.03
C ASP A 14 -55.75 -77.45 -75.06
N GLY A 15 -55.34 -78.00 -76.21
CA GLY A 15 -54.68 -77.26 -77.29
C GLY A 15 -53.29 -76.72 -76.93
N ILE A 16 -52.57 -77.41 -76.04
CA ILE A 16 -51.25 -76.99 -75.53
C ILE A 16 -50.14 -77.06 -76.59
N ALA A 17 -50.30 -77.92 -77.58
CA ALA A 17 -49.55 -77.94 -78.83
C ALA A 17 -50.49 -78.40 -79.94
N VAL A 18 -50.42 -77.76 -81.09
CA VAL A 18 -51.34 -77.98 -82.21
C VAL A 18 -50.55 -78.23 -83.47
N LEU A 19 -50.99 -79.20 -84.27
CA LEU A 19 -50.48 -79.45 -85.62
C LEU A 19 -51.45 -78.83 -86.64
N PRO A 20 -51.28 -77.55 -87.03
CA PRO A 20 -52.19 -76.87 -87.95
C PRO A 20 -52.20 -77.43 -89.39
N GLY A 21 -51.41 -78.45 -89.70
CA GLY A 21 -51.27 -79.03 -91.04
C GLY A 21 -50.29 -78.30 -91.97
N GLY A 22 -49.75 -77.15 -91.53
CA GLY A 22 -48.74 -76.39 -92.28
C GLY A 22 -47.36 -77.06 -92.31
N ARG A 23 -46.57 -76.72 -93.34
CA ARG A 23 -45.17 -77.17 -93.50
C ARG A 23 -44.25 -75.98 -93.70
N CYS A 24 -43.02 -76.06 -93.17
CA CYS A 24 -42.00 -75.05 -93.45
C CYS A 24 -41.40 -75.25 -94.85
N ARG A 25 -40.58 -74.29 -95.33
CA ARG A 25 -39.91 -74.38 -96.65
C ARG A 25 -38.98 -75.60 -96.79
N ALA A 26 -38.49 -76.17 -95.69
CA ALA A 26 -37.70 -77.41 -95.68
C ALA A 26 -38.58 -78.69 -95.67
N GLY A 27 -39.91 -78.55 -95.74
CA GLY A 27 -40.87 -79.66 -95.78
C GLY A 27 -41.23 -80.26 -94.42
N GLN A 28 -40.68 -79.74 -93.32
CA GLN A 28 -40.98 -80.17 -91.94
C GLN A 28 -42.39 -79.75 -91.55
N ALA A 29 -43.10 -80.62 -90.82
CA ALA A 29 -44.41 -80.30 -90.28
C ALA A 29 -44.26 -79.26 -89.15
N VAL A 30 -45.15 -78.27 -89.12
CA VAL A 30 -45.12 -77.19 -88.12
C VAL A 30 -46.01 -77.56 -86.95
N VAL A 31 -45.45 -77.55 -85.73
CA VAL A 31 -46.23 -77.65 -84.49
C VAL A 31 -46.18 -76.29 -83.79
N VAL A 32 -47.35 -75.76 -83.45
CA VAL A 32 -47.46 -74.46 -82.77
C VAL A 32 -47.82 -74.70 -81.31
N CYS A 33 -47.05 -74.10 -80.42
CA CYS A 33 -47.36 -73.99 -78.99
C CYS A 33 -47.94 -72.58 -78.74
N PRO A 34 -49.27 -72.44 -78.56
CA PRO A 34 -49.90 -71.14 -78.34
C PRO A 34 -49.45 -70.50 -77.03
N SER A 35 -49.52 -69.17 -76.97
CA SER A 35 -49.18 -68.40 -75.76
C SER A 35 -50.18 -68.67 -74.63
N ARG A 36 -49.69 -68.97 -73.41
CA ARG A 36 -50.53 -69.30 -72.26
C ARG A 36 -49.98 -68.77 -70.94
N GLU A 37 -50.89 -68.27 -70.10
CA GLU A 37 -50.59 -67.81 -68.74
C GLU A 37 -50.56 -68.99 -67.75
N GLN A 38 -51.43 -69.98 -67.93
CA GLN A 38 -51.55 -71.17 -67.06
C GLN A 38 -50.37 -72.13 -67.24
N VAL A 39 -49.90 -72.71 -66.13
CA VAL A 39 -48.77 -73.64 -66.15
C VAL A 39 -49.16 -74.94 -66.83
N VAL A 40 -48.42 -75.32 -67.87
CA VAL A 40 -48.68 -76.56 -68.61
C VAL A 40 -47.91 -77.73 -67.99
N ASN A 41 -48.61 -78.84 -67.71
CA ASN A 41 -48.00 -80.06 -67.21
C ASN A 41 -47.02 -80.64 -68.26
N PRO A 42 -45.73 -80.85 -67.92
CA PRO A 42 -44.74 -81.41 -68.83
C PRO A 42 -45.09 -82.78 -69.41
N ASP A 43 -45.76 -83.65 -68.64
CA ASP A 43 -46.14 -84.99 -69.11
C ASP A 43 -47.26 -84.92 -70.16
N HIS A 44 -48.20 -83.99 -69.96
CA HIS A 44 -49.24 -83.69 -70.94
C HIS A 44 -48.62 -83.15 -72.24
N LEU A 45 -47.68 -82.20 -72.15
CA LEU A 45 -46.92 -81.71 -73.31
C LEU A 45 -46.20 -82.85 -74.04
N ARG A 46 -45.51 -83.72 -73.31
CA ARG A 46 -44.79 -84.87 -73.88
C ARG A 46 -45.74 -85.81 -74.62
N ASN A 47 -46.88 -86.18 -74.02
CA ASN A 47 -47.85 -87.07 -74.63
C ASN A 47 -48.48 -86.46 -75.89
N VAL A 48 -48.79 -85.16 -75.87
CA VAL A 48 -49.29 -84.46 -77.06
C VAL A 48 -48.22 -84.42 -78.16
N PHE A 49 -46.96 -84.10 -77.85
CA PHE A 49 -45.90 -84.12 -78.86
C PHE A 49 -45.68 -85.51 -79.46
N LEU A 50 -45.69 -86.57 -78.63
CA LEU A 50 -45.57 -87.96 -79.10
C LEU A 50 -46.76 -88.37 -79.98
N TYR A 51 -47.97 -87.99 -79.62
CA TYR A 51 -49.16 -88.26 -80.43
C TYR A 51 -49.14 -87.49 -81.76
N LEU A 52 -48.83 -86.19 -81.73
CA LEU A 52 -48.69 -85.38 -82.94
C LEU A 52 -47.58 -85.91 -83.85
N PHE A 53 -46.51 -86.47 -83.27
CA PHE A 53 -45.49 -87.20 -84.02
C PHE A 53 -46.08 -88.46 -84.66
N GLU A 54 -46.74 -89.35 -83.90
CA GLU A 54 -47.29 -90.62 -84.40
C GLU A 54 -48.36 -90.45 -85.49
N VAL A 55 -49.28 -89.49 -85.34
CA VAL A 55 -50.35 -89.23 -86.32
C VAL A 55 -49.82 -88.61 -87.61
N THR A 56 -48.60 -88.09 -87.61
CA THR A 56 -47.98 -87.50 -88.79
C THR A 56 -47.43 -88.59 -89.72
N ALA A 57 -47.73 -88.48 -91.02
CA ALA A 57 -47.29 -89.42 -92.05
C ALA A 57 -45.77 -89.68 -91.98
N LYS A 58 -45.35 -90.93 -92.22
CA LYS A 58 -43.95 -91.37 -92.02
C LYS A 58 -42.93 -90.49 -92.78
N GLU A 59 -43.22 -90.14 -94.03
CA GLU A 59 -42.39 -89.25 -94.86
C GLU A 59 -42.14 -87.86 -94.24
N SER A 60 -43.06 -87.41 -93.38
CA SER A 60 -42.99 -86.10 -92.73
C SER A 60 -42.27 -86.16 -91.40
N ARG A 61 -42.35 -87.30 -90.70
CA ARG A 61 -41.59 -87.55 -89.47
C ARG A 61 -40.09 -87.60 -89.71
N GLU A 62 -39.65 -88.18 -90.83
CA GLU A 62 -38.23 -88.31 -91.18
C GLU A 62 -37.53 -86.95 -91.37
N LYS A 63 -38.28 -85.89 -91.69
CA LYS A 63 -37.75 -84.53 -91.80
C LYS A 63 -37.70 -83.77 -90.46
N GLY A 64 -38.30 -84.32 -89.41
CA GLY A 64 -38.49 -83.65 -88.13
C GLY A 64 -39.59 -82.58 -88.16
N PHE A 65 -39.71 -81.85 -87.05
CA PHE A 65 -40.75 -80.84 -86.83
C PHE A 65 -40.12 -79.46 -86.59
N LEU A 66 -40.75 -78.42 -87.14
CA LEU A 66 -40.49 -77.04 -86.72
C LEU A 66 -41.48 -76.70 -85.60
N VAL A 67 -40.97 -76.37 -84.43
CA VAL A 67 -41.80 -75.96 -83.30
C VAL A 67 -41.79 -74.44 -83.16
N VAL A 68 -42.96 -73.82 -83.28
CA VAL A 68 -43.15 -72.40 -83.08
C VAL A 68 -43.72 -72.18 -81.68
N ILE A 69 -43.00 -71.45 -80.85
CA ILE A 69 -43.47 -71.05 -79.52
C ILE A 69 -43.98 -69.61 -79.63
N ASP A 70 -45.29 -69.40 -79.43
CA ASP A 70 -45.85 -68.07 -79.47
C ASP A 70 -45.55 -67.29 -78.18
N MET A 71 -44.65 -66.31 -78.28
CA MET A 71 -44.21 -65.45 -77.19
C MET A 71 -44.95 -64.11 -77.14
N ARG A 72 -45.93 -63.87 -78.02
CA ARG A 72 -46.59 -62.56 -78.16
C ARG A 72 -47.67 -62.28 -77.11
N GLY A 73 -48.16 -63.32 -76.43
CA GLY A 73 -49.13 -63.20 -75.33
C GLY A 73 -48.48 -63.32 -73.95
N LYS A 74 -49.28 -63.65 -72.93
CA LYS A 74 -48.85 -63.78 -71.53
C LYS A 74 -48.08 -65.08 -71.22
N GLN A 75 -47.17 -65.48 -72.11
CA GLN A 75 -46.36 -66.68 -71.93
C GLN A 75 -45.38 -66.49 -70.78
N THR A 76 -45.43 -67.34 -69.75
CA THR A 76 -44.47 -67.27 -68.63
C THR A 76 -43.15 -67.98 -68.96
N TRP A 77 -42.04 -67.51 -68.40
CA TRP A 77 -40.72 -68.14 -68.60
C TRP A 77 -40.71 -69.61 -68.13
N ASN A 78 -41.49 -69.97 -67.11
CA ASN A 78 -41.63 -71.36 -66.68
C ASN A 78 -42.29 -72.25 -67.76
N ASN A 79 -43.31 -71.75 -68.46
CA ASN A 79 -43.93 -72.48 -69.59
C ASN A 79 -42.95 -72.67 -70.75
N VAL A 80 -42.22 -71.60 -71.12
CA VAL A 80 -41.17 -71.68 -72.16
C VAL A 80 -40.10 -72.67 -71.77
N ARG A 81 -39.64 -72.63 -70.51
CA ARG A 81 -38.65 -73.56 -69.98
C ARG A 81 -39.15 -75.00 -70.02
N ASN A 82 -40.43 -75.26 -69.72
CA ASN A 82 -41.03 -76.59 -69.79
C ASN A 82 -41.15 -77.11 -71.24
N ILE A 83 -41.60 -76.27 -72.19
CA ILE A 83 -41.64 -76.62 -73.62
C ILE A 83 -40.24 -76.95 -74.11
N LEU A 84 -39.25 -76.09 -73.82
CA LEU A 84 -37.86 -76.31 -74.21
C LEU A 84 -37.29 -77.57 -73.56
N LYS A 85 -37.60 -77.87 -72.29
CA LYS A 85 -37.18 -79.12 -71.64
C LYS A 85 -37.77 -80.35 -72.31
N VAL A 86 -39.08 -80.38 -72.58
CA VAL A 86 -39.74 -81.51 -73.25
C VAL A 86 -39.21 -81.69 -74.67
N LEU A 87 -38.98 -80.60 -75.40
CA LEU A 87 -38.36 -80.64 -76.73
C LEU A 87 -36.90 -81.10 -76.66
N ASN A 88 -36.12 -80.67 -75.67
CA ASN A 88 -34.74 -81.11 -75.54
C ASN A 88 -34.65 -82.60 -75.15
N ILE A 89 -35.63 -83.11 -74.36
CA ILE A 89 -35.78 -84.54 -74.06
C ILE A 89 -36.23 -85.32 -75.30
N ALA A 90 -37.25 -84.83 -76.02
CA ALA A 90 -37.76 -85.46 -77.24
C ALA A 90 -36.71 -85.45 -78.37
N ASN A 91 -35.95 -84.37 -78.51
CA ASN A 91 -34.89 -84.21 -79.50
C ASN A 91 -33.66 -85.08 -79.15
N ARG A 92 -33.34 -85.25 -77.85
CA ARG A 92 -32.31 -86.23 -77.40
C ARG A 92 -32.72 -87.69 -77.55
N ILE A 93 -34.03 -87.99 -77.58
CA ILE A 93 -34.56 -89.34 -77.84
C ILE A 93 -34.63 -89.62 -79.35
N LEU A 94 -34.69 -88.58 -80.20
CA LEU A 94 -34.89 -88.73 -81.64
C LEU A 94 -33.61 -88.49 -82.50
N HIS A 95 -32.66 -87.61 -82.12
CA HIS A 95 -31.34 -87.47 -82.80
C HIS A 95 -30.26 -86.77 -81.91
N PRO A 96 -29.05 -87.34 -81.70
CA PRO A 96 -27.98 -86.68 -80.94
C PRO A 96 -27.06 -85.78 -81.81
N SER A 97 -27.15 -84.46 -81.58
CA SER A 97 -26.15 -83.36 -81.74
C SER A 97 -25.33 -83.15 -83.04
N ASN A 98 -25.36 -81.92 -83.58
CA ASN A 98 -24.18 -81.13 -84.00
C ASN A 98 -24.50 -79.63 -84.25
N GLY A 99 -23.57 -78.73 -83.89
CA GLY A 99 -23.80 -77.29 -83.68
C GLY A 99 -23.51 -76.34 -84.85
N PHE A 100 -24.05 -75.13 -84.73
CA PHE A 100 -23.71 -73.92 -85.49
C PHE A 100 -23.75 -72.70 -84.55
N LYS A 101 -22.75 -71.80 -84.60
CA LYS A 101 -22.68 -70.54 -83.80
C LYS A 101 -22.97 -69.32 -84.68
N ASN A 102 -23.66 -68.32 -84.12
CA ASN A 102 -24.19 -67.13 -84.83
C ASN A 102 -23.19 -65.95 -84.84
N PRO A 103 -22.87 -65.36 -86.01
CA PRO A 103 -21.89 -64.26 -86.17
C PRO A 103 -22.30 -62.91 -85.57
N ASP A 104 -23.59 -62.60 -85.42
CA ASP A 104 -24.03 -61.31 -84.85
C ASP A 104 -23.64 -61.19 -83.37
N LEU A 105 -23.70 -62.30 -82.63
CA LEU A 105 -23.28 -62.36 -81.23
C LEU A 105 -21.78 -62.12 -81.06
N LEU A 106 -20.96 -62.51 -82.04
CA LEU A 106 -19.50 -62.29 -81.99
C LEU A 106 -19.15 -60.81 -82.17
N ALA A 107 -19.89 -60.06 -82.99
CA ALA A 107 -19.64 -58.64 -83.22
C ALA A 107 -20.06 -57.73 -82.04
N THR A 108 -21.12 -58.09 -81.30
CA THR A 108 -21.63 -57.26 -80.19
C THR A 108 -20.93 -57.51 -78.84
N THR A 109 -20.21 -58.64 -78.71
CA THR A 109 -19.56 -59.04 -77.45
C THR A 109 -18.53 -58.01 -76.91
N PRO A 110 -17.63 -57.43 -77.74
CA PRO A 110 -16.65 -56.45 -77.24
C PRO A 110 -17.29 -55.15 -76.76
N TYR A 111 -18.36 -54.71 -77.43
CA TYR A 111 -19.09 -53.49 -77.07
C TYR A 111 -19.83 -53.65 -75.74
N ILE A 112 -20.50 -54.79 -75.53
CA ILE A 112 -21.15 -55.11 -74.25
C ILE A 112 -20.11 -55.24 -73.14
N SER A 113 -18.94 -55.82 -73.41
CA SER A 113 -17.85 -55.90 -72.43
C SER A 113 -17.37 -54.51 -72.00
N ASN A 114 -17.09 -53.62 -72.95
CA ASN A 114 -16.65 -52.25 -72.65
C ASN A 114 -17.71 -51.46 -71.87
N LEU A 115 -19.00 -51.60 -72.21
CA LEU A 115 -20.07 -50.96 -71.45
C LEU A 115 -20.16 -51.50 -70.02
N THR A 116 -19.93 -52.80 -69.85
CA THR A 116 -19.94 -53.46 -68.54
C THR A 116 -18.77 -52.99 -67.68
N ASP A 117 -17.58 -52.81 -68.26
CA ASP A 117 -16.40 -52.32 -67.54
C ASP A 117 -16.52 -50.83 -67.20
N SER A 118 -17.06 -50.00 -68.10
CA SER A 118 -17.39 -48.60 -67.81
C SER A 118 -18.43 -48.47 -66.69
N LEU A 119 -19.46 -49.33 -66.67
CA LEU A 119 -20.44 -49.38 -65.58
C LEU A 119 -19.80 -49.81 -64.25
N ARG A 120 -18.84 -50.74 -64.27
CA ARG A 120 -18.10 -51.13 -63.06
C ARG A 120 -17.22 -50.00 -62.53
N LEU A 121 -16.53 -49.27 -63.40
CA LEU A 121 -15.73 -48.11 -63.02
C LEU A 121 -16.58 -47.01 -62.41
N LEU A 122 -17.69 -46.64 -63.07
CA LEU A 122 -18.62 -45.63 -62.56
C LEU A 122 -19.23 -46.04 -61.21
N LYS A 123 -19.58 -47.33 -61.05
CA LYS A 123 -20.01 -47.88 -59.75
C LYS A 123 -18.93 -47.72 -58.68
N GLY A 124 -17.66 -47.97 -59.02
CA GLY A 124 -16.52 -47.80 -58.12
C GLY A 124 -16.32 -46.33 -57.70
N GLU A 125 -16.41 -45.39 -58.63
CA GLU A 125 -16.31 -43.95 -58.35
C GLU A 125 -17.45 -43.44 -57.47
N VAL A 126 -18.69 -43.86 -57.75
CA VAL A 126 -19.85 -43.50 -56.92
C VAL A 126 -19.69 -44.05 -55.50
N HIS A 127 -19.19 -45.27 -55.34
CA HIS A 127 -18.96 -45.87 -54.02
C HIS A 127 -17.86 -45.13 -53.24
N LYS A 128 -16.73 -44.81 -53.90
CA LYS A 128 -15.66 -44.02 -53.29
C LYS A 128 -16.12 -42.62 -52.87
N ASN A 129 -16.94 -41.97 -53.71
CA ASN A 129 -17.51 -40.66 -53.39
C ASN A 129 -18.51 -40.74 -52.22
N TRP A 130 -19.32 -41.80 -52.17
CA TRP A 130 -20.20 -42.08 -51.04
C TRP A 130 -19.42 -42.24 -49.73
N ASP A 131 -18.39 -43.09 -49.72
CA ASP A 131 -17.57 -43.34 -48.52
C ASP A 131 -16.87 -42.07 -48.04
N SER A 132 -16.28 -41.30 -48.97
CA SER A 132 -15.65 -40.01 -48.67
C SER A 132 -16.65 -39.02 -48.06
N ARG A 133 -17.85 -38.90 -48.66
CA ARG A 133 -18.89 -38.00 -48.16
C ARG A 133 -19.48 -38.46 -46.83
N GLN A 134 -19.60 -39.76 -46.60
CA GLN A 134 -20.04 -40.33 -45.34
C GLN A 134 -19.06 -39.98 -44.20
N VAL A 135 -17.75 -40.12 -44.43
CA VAL A 135 -16.72 -39.73 -43.44
C VAL A 135 -16.76 -38.24 -43.15
N GLU A 136 -16.91 -37.40 -44.17
CA GLU A 136 -17.02 -35.95 -44.01
C GLU A 136 -18.26 -35.56 -43.19
N LEU A 137 -19.43 -36.13 -43.50
CA LEU A 137 -20.67 -35.90 -42.76
C LEU A 137 -20.57 -36.39 -41.32
N MET A 138 -19.94 -37.54 -41.07
CA MET A 138 -19.67 -38.05 -39.72
C MET A 138 -18.78 -37.10 -38.92
N ARG A 139 -17.74 -36.54 -39.54
CA ARG A 139 -16.87 -35.53 -38.91
C ARG A 139 -17.65 -34.27 -38.54
N VAL A 140 -18.48 -33.76 -39.45
CA VAL A 140 -19.34 -32.58 -39.19
C VAL A 140 -20.34 -32.88 -38.08
N TYR A 141 -20.95 -34.07 -38.06
CA TYR A 141 -21.87 -34.48 -37.02
C TYR A 141 -21.20 -34.53 -35.64
N GLN A 142 -20.00 -35.12 -35.54
CA GLN A 142 -19.22 -35.13 -34.30
C GLN A 142 -18.84 -33.72 -33.83
N GLN A 143 -18.45 -32.84 -34.75
CA GLN A 143 -18.18 -31.43 -34.44
C GLN A 143 -19.44 -30.73 -33.90
N LYS A 144 -20.61 -30.98 -34.49
CA LYS A 144 -21.88 -30.37 -34.04
C LYS A 144 -22.35 -30.90 -32.69
N LEU A 145 -22.15 -32.19 -32.40
CA LEU A 145 -22.38 -32.73 -31.06
C LEU A 145 -21.51 -32.01 -30.02
N PHE A 146 -20.23 -31.86 -30.33
CA PHE A 146 -19.29 -31.17 -29.46
C PHE A 146 -19.62 -29.68 -29.26
N GLU A 147 -20.03 -28.96 -30.32
CA GLU A 147 -20.50 -27.57 -30.21
C GLU A 147 -21.75 -27.48 -29.30
N CYS A 148 -22.70 -28.41 -29.43
CA CYS A 148 -23.89 -28.47 -28.59
C CYS A 148 -23.56 -28.75 -27.12
N ASP A 149 -22.63 -29.67 -26.86
CA ASP A 149 -22.19 -29.98 -25.50
C ASP A 149 -21.41 -28.80 -24.87
N ALA A 150 -20.60 -28.08 -25.65
CA ALA A 150 -19.94 -26.86 -25.21
C ALA A 150 -20.95 -25.74 -24.87
N GLU A 151 -22.02 -25.57 -25.65
CA GLU A 151 -23.08 -24.60 -25.35
C GLU A 151 -23.84 -24.94 -24.06
N LYS A 152 -24.17 -26.22 -23.84
CA LYS A 152 -24.78 -26.68 -22.58
C LYS A 152 -23.88 -26.42 -21.38
N MET A 153 -22.56 -26.62 -21.53
CA MET A 153 -21.60 -26.30 -20.46
C MET A 153 -21.56 -24.79 -20.16
N ILE A 154 -21.53 -23.93 -21.19
CA ILE A 154 -21.59 -22.47 -21.00
C ILE A 154 -22.90 -22.07 -20.28
N GLU A 155 -24.02 -22.66 -20.68
CA GLU A 155 -25.32 -22.39 -20.05
C GLU A 155 -25.34 -22.85 -18.58
N ALA A 156 -24.74 -24.00 -18.27
CA ALA A 156 -24.60 -24.50 -16.90
C ALA A 156 -23.69 -23.61 -16.03
N LEU A 157 -22.74 -22.88 -16.62
CA LEU A 157 -21.85 -21.96 -15.89
C LEU A 157 -22.47 -20.59 -15.59
N ARG A 158 -23.45 -20.15 -16.38
CA ARG A 158 -24.06 -18.81 -16.25
C ARG A 158 -24.70 -18.54 -14.89
N PRO A 159 -25.45 -19.47 -14.26
CA PRO A 159 -25.98 -19.26 -12.91
C PRO A 159 -24.91 -19.02 -11.86
N TYR A 160 -23.76 -19.72 -11.98
CA TYR A 160 -22.66 -19.58 -11.04
C TYR A 160 -21.94 -18.23 -11.19
N LYS A 161 -21.71 -17.79 -12.42
CA LYS A 161 -21.21 -16.44 -12.72
C LYS A 161 -22.09 -15.36 -12.07
N HIS A 162 -23.41 -15.43 -12.28
CA HIS A 162 -24.35 -14.48 -11.67
C HIS A 162 -24.40 -14.56 -10.14
N LYS A 163 -24.29 -15.76 -9.56
CA LYS A 163 -24.21 -15.93 -8.11
C LYS A 163 -22.97 -15.23 -7.56
N PHE A 164 -21.82 -15.35 -8.23
CA PHE A 164 -20.60 -14.66 -7.84
C PHE A 164 -20.70 -13.16 -7.94
N GLU A 165 -21.14 -12.63 -9.08
CA GLU A 165 -21.28 -11.18 -9.26
C GLU A 165 -22.17 -10.56 -8.17
N ARG A 166 -23.25 -11.25 -7.77
CA ARG A 166 -24.15 -10.76 -6.71
C ARG A 166 -23.60 -10.91 -5.30
N SER A 167 -22.78 -11.92 -5.04
CA SER A 167 -22.23 -12.21 -3.69
C SER A 167 -20.78 -11.76 -3.53
N MET A 168 -20.19 -11.12 -4.54
CA MET A 168 -18.76 -10.77 -4.57
C MET A 168 -18.35 -9.95 -3.35
N GLY A 169 -19.17 -8.96 -2.99
CA GLY A 169 -18.94 -8.06 -1.86
C GLY A 169 -19.41 -8.60 -0.51
N ASP A 170 -20.25 -9.64 -0.46
CA ASP A 170 -20.78 -10.14 0.81
C ASP A 170 -19.68 -10.86 1.60
N VAL A 171 -19.19 -10.25 2.67
CA VAL A 171 -18.14 -10.82 3.52
C VAL A 171 -18.66 -11.32 4.85
N GLY A 172 -19.96 -11.24 5.11
CA GLY A 172 -20.53 -11.50 6.44
C GLY A 172 -20.16 -10.42 7.48
N GLY A 173 -20.60 -10.60 8.73
CA GLY A 173 -20.41 -9.61 9.80
C GLY A 173 -19.44 -10.02 10.90
N CYS A 174 -18.98 -11.26 10.91
CA CYS A 174 -18.01 -11.75 11.89
C CYS A 174 -17.11 -12.83 11.30
N VAL A 175 -16.07 -13.22 12.05
CA VAL A 175 -15.14 -14.30 11.66
C VAL A 175 -15.89 -15.61 11.38
N GLY A 176 -16.95 -15.89 12.14
CA GLY A 176 -17.81 -17.06 11.93
C GLY A 176 -18.50 -17.04 10.57
N ASP A 177 -19.12 -15.92 10.21
CA ASP A 177 -19.81 -15.73 8.92
C ASP A 177 -18.83 -15.86 7.76
N VAL A 178 -17.66 -15.20 7.85
CA VAL A 178 -16.62 -15.27 6.81
C VAL A 178 -16.13 -16.71 6.64
N SER A 179 -15.95 -17.44 7.75
CA SER A 179 -15.49 -18.82 7.72
C SER A 179 -16.53 -19.75 7.09
N ALA A 180 -17.82 -19.53 7.36
CA ALA A 180 -18.91 -20.24 6.70
C ALA A 180 -18.95 -19.93 5.20
N LEU A 181 -18.89 -18.65 4.81
CA LEU A 181 -18.84 -18.23 3.41
C LEU A 181 -17.61 -18.78 2.67
N ALA A 182 -16.46 -18.85 3.34
CA ALA A 182 -15.25 -19.46 2.80
C ALA A 182 -15.38 -20.97 2.61
N ALA A 183 -15.96 -21.70 3.57
CA ALA A 183 -16.19 -23.13 3.46
C ALA A 183 -17.18 -23.47 2.33
N ASP A 184 -18.28 -22.71 2.21
CA ASP A 184 -19.24 -22.84 1.12
C ASP A 184 -18.58 -22.56 -0.25
N PHE A 185 -17.66 -21.58 -0.30
CA PHE A 185 -16.90 -21.25 -1.49
C PHE A 185 -15.89 -22.33 -1.86
N GLU A 186 -15.16 -22.91 -0.92
CA GLU A 186 -14.17 -23.99 -1.17
C GLU A 186 -14.83 -25.25 -1.74
N GLN A 187 -16.01 -25.62 -1.21
CA GLN A 187 -16.80 -26.73 -1.76
C GLN A 187 -17.19 -26.47 -3.22
N PHE A 188 -17.55 -25.23 -3.52
CA PHE A 188 -17.90 -24.81 -4.86
C PHE A 188 -16.68 -24.77 -5.81
N GLU A 189 -15.55 -24.20 -5.38
CA GLU A 189 -14.28 -24.15 -6.14
C GLU A 189 -13.90 -25.57 -6.58
N THR A 190 -14.02 -26.54 -5.67
CA THR A 190 -13.76 -27.96 -5.95
C THR A 190 -14.72 -28.54 -7.00
N ALA A 191 -16.01 -28.19 -6.92
CA ALA A 191 -17.04 -28.68 -7.85
C ALA A 191 -16.85 -28.20 -9.30
N VAL A 192 -16.15 -27.08 -9.50
CA VAL A 192 -15.96 -26.45 -10.81
C VAL A 192 -14.61 -26.78 -11.45
N MET A 193 -13.62 -27.39 -10.78
CA MET A 193 -12.25 -27.55 -11.35
C MET A 193 -12.05 -28.67 -12.40
N ILE A 194 -13.02 -29.00 -13.26
CA ILE A 194 -12.89 -30.06 -14.29
C ILE A 194 -12.22 -29.52 -15.58
N GLU A 195 -11.13 -30.15 -16.04
CA GLU A 195 -10.36 -29.77 -17.24
C GLU A 195 -10.85 -30.44 -18.54
N ASN A 196 -11.42 -29.66 -19.48
CA ASN A 196 -11.20 -29.72 -20.95
C ASN A 196 -12.19 -28.83 -21.68
N VAL A 197 -11.70 -27.89 -22.50
CA VAL A 197 -12.53 -26.76 -22.93
C VAL A 197 -12.17 -26.21 -24.33
N THR A 198 -13.18 -25.90 -25.15
CA THR A 198 -13.10 -25.20 -26.46
C THR A 198 -12.78 -23.72 -26.34
N ASP A 199 -12.38 -23.01 -27.41
CA ASP A 199 -12.06 -21.57 -27.36
C ASP A 199 -13.17 -20.64 -26.79
N LYS A 200 -14.45 -20.94 -27.06
CA LYS A 200 -15.58 -20.15 -26.50
C LYS A 200 -15.82 -20.46 -25.03
N LEU A 201 -15.83 -21.74 -24.69
CA LEU A 201 -15.93 -22.18 -23.30
C LEU A 201 -14.66 -21.75 -22.53
N ALA A 202 -13.50 -21.57 -23.19
CA ALA A 202 -12.24 -21.16 -22.60
C ALA A 202 -12.29 -19.70 -22.15
N LYS A 203 -12.89 -18.82 -22.95
CA LYS A 203 -13.10 -17.42 -22.57
C LYS A 203 -14.02 -17.28 -21.36
N GLU A 204 -15.18 -17.94 -21.37
CA GLU A 204 -16.09 -17.92 -20.21
C GLU A 204 -15.47 -18.61 -18.99
N TRP A 205 -14.67 -19.66 -19.20
CA TRP A 205 -13.93 -20.34 -18.13
C TRP A 205 -12.88 -19.45 -17.49
N THR A 206 -12.13 -18.70 -18.29
CA THR A 206 -11.15 -17.73 -17.78
C THR A 206 -11.84 -16.65 -16.94
N LEU A 207 -12.98 -16.14 -17.37
CA LEU A 207 -13.76 -15.17 -16.60
C LEU A 207 -14.26 -15.74 -15.27
N VAL A 208 -14.77 -16.98 -15.27
CA VAL A 208 -15.19 -17.66 -14.03
C VAL A 208 -14.00 -17.89 -13.10
N LYS A 209 -12.84 -18.28 -13.62
CA LYS A 209 -11.60 -18.40 -12.83
C LYS A 209 -11.17 -17.07 -12.22
N GLU A 210 -11.21 -15.98 -12.98
CA GLU A 210 -10.91 -14.64 -12.46
C GLU A 210 -11.87 -14.23 -11.35
N LEU A 211 -13.17 -14.51 -11.49
CA LEU A 211 -14.17 -14.24 -10.43
C LEU A 211 -13.94 -15.08 -9.17
N ILE A 212 -13.55 -16.35 -9.33
CA ILE A 212 -13.18 -17.24 -8.22
C ILE A 212 -11.96 -16.67 -7.48
N GLU A 213 -10.90 -16.30 -8.20
CA GLU A 213 -9.69 -15.73 -7.58
C GLU A 213 -9.98 -14.40 -6.86
N ARG A 214 -10.78 -13.51 -7.46
CA ARG A 214 -11.22 -12.27 -6.80
C ARG A 214 -12.01 -12.56 -5.52
N ARG A 215 -12.98 -13.48 -5.57
CA ARG A 215 -13.81 -13.84 -4.42
C ARG A 215 -12.97 -14.47 -3.29
N LYS A 216 -12.03 -15.33 -3.65
CA LYS A 216 -11.07 -15.96 -2.73
C LYS A 216 -10.22 -14.92 -2.01
N ALA A 217 -9.68 -13.95 -2.75
CA ALA A 217 -8.91 -12.84 -2.18
C ALA A 217 -9.76 -11.99 -1.22
N VAL A 218 -11.00 -11.66 -1.58
CA VAL A 218 -11.92 -10.93 -0.70
C VAL A 218 -12.19 -11.69 0.60
N LEU A 219 -12.55 -12.98 0.53
CA LEU A 219 -12.85 -13.79 1.72
C LEU A 219 -11.61 -14.01 2.61
N GLN A 220 -10.43 -14.21 2.02
CA GLN A 220 -9.18 -14.35 2.78
C GLN A 220 -8.83 -13.06 3.54
N ASN A 221 -8.91 -11.90 2.88
CA ASN A 221 -8.66 -10.61 3.51
C ASN A 221 -9.74 -10.29 4.56
N ALA A 222 -11.00 -10.64 4.30
CA ALA A 222 -12.08 -10.49 5.26
C ALA A 222 -11.81 -11.29 6.52
N ARG A 223 -11.41 -12.56 6.39
CA ARG A 223 -11.12 -13.41 7.54
C ARG A 223 -10.00 -12.83 8.39
N ARG A 224 -8.93 -12.34 7.76
CA ARG A 224 -7.80 -11.68 8.44
C ARG A 224 -8.29 -10.45 9.21
N PHE A 225 -8.99 -9.53 8.53
CA PHE A 225 -9.49 -8.30 9.14
C PHE A 225 -10.43 -8.57 10.31
N PHE A 226 -11.45 -9.41 10.15
CA PHE A 226 -12.39 -9.69 11.23
C PHE A 226 -11.71 -10.38 12.41
N THR A 227 -10.67 -11.19 12.17
CA THR A 227 -9.88 -11.84 13.24
C THR A 227 -9.05 -10.81 14.00
N SER A 228 -8.27 -9.98 13.30
CA SER A 228 -7.44 -8.97 13.96
C SER A 228 -8.28 -7.88 14.63
N ALA A 229 -9.40 -7.46 14.03
CA ALA A 229 -10.37 -6.57 14.66
C ALA A 229 -11.00 -7.18 15.91
N GLN A 230 -11.35 -8.47 15.91
CA GLN A 230 -11.87 -9.16 17.09
C GLN A 230 -10.83 -9.17 18.23
N CYS A 231 -9.56 -9.47 17.92
CA CYS A 231 -8.47 -9.41 18.90
C CYS A 231 -8.33 -8.00 19.49
N TYR A 232 -8.39 -6.95 18.66
CA TYR A 232 -8.37 -5.57 19.13
C TYR A 232 -9.55 -5.25 20.06
N PHE A 233 -10.78 -5.55 19.63
CA PHE A 233 -11.98 -5.26 20.41
C PHE A 233 -12.08 -6.07 21.71
N ALA A 234 -11.44 -7.24 21.80
CA ALA A 234 -11.35 -8.00 23.05
C ALA A 234 -10.53 -7.26 24.12
N GLU A 235 -9.53 -6.48 23.72
CA GLU A 235 -8.66 -5.73 24.63
C GLU A 235 -9.19 -4.34 24.99
N VAL A 236 -10.01 -3.73 24.11
CA VAL A 236 -10.56 -2.37 24.30
C VAL A 236 -11.19 -2.16 25.68
N PRO A 237 -12.00 -3.06 26.27
CA PRO A 237 -12.55 -2.86 27.61
C PRO A 237 -11.46 -2.69 28.68
N ARG A 238 -10.39 -3.50 28.61
CA ARG A 238 -9.25 -3.45 29.54
C ARG A 238 -8.47 -2.16 29.38
N TRP A 239 -8.14 -1.79 28.14
CA TRP A 239 -7.45 -0.53 27.84
C TRP A 239 -8.28 0.70 28.20
N THR A 240 -9.60 0.64 28.02
CA THR A 240 -10.50 1.76 28.37
C THR A 240 -10.66 1.92 29.87
N ALA A 241 -10.63 0.82 30.64
CA ALA A 241 -10.65 0.85 32.10
C ALA A 241 -9.36 1.45 32.68
N GLN A 242 -8.21 1.20 32.03
CA GLN A 242 -6.90 1.73 32.43
C GLN A 242 -6.11 2.22 31.21
N PRO A 243 -6.40 3.44 30.70
CA PRO A 243 -5.70 4.00 29.54
C PRO A 243 -4.30 4.46 29.97
N GLY A 244 -3.34 3.53 29.96
CA GLY A 244 -1.99 3.74 30.46
C GLY A 244 -1.94 4.05 31.96
N ILE A 245 -0.82 4.63 32.41
CA ILE A 245 -0.62 5.05 33.79
C ILE A 245 -1.53 6.23 34.15
N ASN A 246 -2.21 6.14 35.30
CA ASN A 246 -2.99 7.22 35.87
C ASN A 246 -2.06 8.18 36.66
N PRO A 247 -2.02 9.48 36.33
CA PRO A 247 -1.13 10.45 36.99
C PRO A 247 -1.32 10.53 38.51
N ASP A 248 -2.55 10.40 39.00
CA ASP A 248 -2.88 10.49 40.43
C ASP A 248 -2.24 9.36 41.27
N ASP A 249 -1.94 8.22 40.63
CA ASP A 249 -1.34 7.06 41.29
C ASP A 249 0.20 7.15 41.35
N VAL A 250 0.80 8.17 40.72
CA VAL A 250 2.25 8.33 40.63
C VAL A 250 2.74 9.28 41.72
N ARG A 251 3.77 8.84 42.47
CA ARG A 251 4.43 9.72 43.44
C ARG A 251 5.11 10.89 42.73
N PHE A 252 4.93 12.10 43.26
CA PHE A 252 5.55 13.33 42.75
C PHE A 252 7.06 13.36 43.04
N ASN A 253 7.82 12.64 42.22
CA ASN A 253 9.28 12.54 42.25
C ASN A 253 9.78 12.27 40.82
N GLN A 254 10.92 12.86 40.45
CA GLN A 254 11.52 12.75 39.12
C GLN A 254 11.62 11.30 38.64
N GLU A 255 12.27 10.42 39.42
CA GLU A 255 12.47 9.02 39.04
C GLU A 255 11.15 8.26 38.84
N CYS A 256 10.17 8.49 39.71
CA CYS A 256 8.86 7.84 39.64
C CYS A 256 8.09 8.30 38.38
N LEU A 257 8.12 9.59 38.06
CA LEU A 257 7.46 10.15 36.89
C LEU A 257 8.12 9.70 35.58
N GLU A 258 9.45 9.69 35.51
CA GLU A 258 10.16 9.17 34.34
C GLU A 258 9.85 7.68 34.10
N ASN A 259 9.80 6.87 35.16
CA ASN A 259 9.38 5.47 35.09
C ASN A 259 7.92 5.33 34.62
N ALA A 260 7.02 6.16 35.16
CA ALA A 260 5.61 6.19 34.78
C ALA A 260 5.42 6.56 33.32
N ILE A 261 6.12 7.58 32.81
CA ILE A 261 6.09 8.00 31.40
C ILE A 261 6.56 6.84 30.51
N ARG A 262 7.70 6.20 30.83
CA ARG A 262 8.18 5.04 30.07
C ARG A 262 7.17 3.89 30.03
N ALA A 263 6.52 3.59 31.16
CA ALA A 263 5.49 2.56 31.23
C ALA A 263 4.22 2.95 30.45
N HIS A 264 3.84 4.23 30.49
CA HIS A 264 2.70 4.80 29.77
C HIS A 264 2.90 4.78 28.25
N ASP A 265 4.12 5.07 27.78
CA ASP A 265 4.48 4.98 26.35
C ASP A 265 4.55 3.51 25.90
N LYS A 266 5.09 2.61 26.74
CA LYS A 266 5.10 1.17 26.46
C LYS A 266 3.69 0.60 26.31
N PHE A 267 2.75 1.06 27.14
CA PHE A 267 1.34 0.71 27.00
C PHE A 267 0.79 1.12 25.62
N TRP A 268 1.05 2.35 25.17
CA TRP A 268 0.57 2.81 23.87
C TRP A 268 1.22 2.07 22.71
N ALA A 269 2.51 1.79 22.78
CA ALA A 269 3.20 1.00 21.76
C ALA A 269 2.52 -0.37 21.55
N ASN A 270 2.08 -1.03 22.62
CA ASN A 270 1.31 -2.28 22.52
C ASN A 270 -0.08 -2.07 21.90
N VAL A 271 -0.79 -0.99 22.25
CA VAL A 271 -2.08 -0.65 21.64
C VAL A 271 -1.92 -0.40 20.13
N GLU A 272 -0.89 0.37 19.76
CA GLU A 272 -0.58 0.74 18.39
C GLU A 272 -0.21 -0.48 17.55
N GLU A 273 0.55 -1.43 18.09
CA GLU A 273 0.91 -2.68 17.41
C GLU A 273 -0.34 -3.50 17.04
N VAL A 274 -1.26 -3.70 17.99
CA VAL A 274 -2.49 -4.47 17.74
C VAL A 274 -3.41 -3.70 16.78
N TYR A 275 -3.49 -2.37 16.90
CA TYR A 275 -4.28 -1.53 15.99
C TYR A 275 -3.72 -1.55 14.57
N ALA A 276 -2.40 -1.39 14.40
CA ALA A 276 -1.75 -1.35 13.10
C ALA A 276 -2.02 -2.61 12.29
N GLN A 277 -1.95 -3.78 12.92
CA GLN A 277 -2.31 -5.05 12.28
C GLN A 277 -3.77 -5.06 11.80
N ALA A 278 -4.71 -4.69 12.67
CA ALA A 278 -6.14 -4.67 12.32
C ALA A 278 -6.47 -3.63 11.23
N TYR A 279 -5.80 -2.47 11.27
CA TYR A 279 -5.96 -1.40 10.30
C TYR A 279 -5.39 -1.78 8.93
N GLU A 280 -4.21 -2.41 8.89
CA GLU A 280 -3.61 -2.91 7.65
C GLU A 280 -4.48 -4.00 7.01
N ASP A 281 -4.98 -4.96 7.79
CA ASP A 281 -5.90 -5.97 7.28
C ASP A 281 -7.21 -5.34 6.75
N ALA A 282 -7.71 -4.28 7.39
CA ALA A 282 -8.87 -3.52 6.91
C ALA A 282 -8.59 -2.86 5.54
N LEU A 283 -7.41 -2.25 5.37
CA LEU A 283 -7.00 -1.64 4.11
C LEU A 283 -6.86 -2.68 2.99
N ASN A 284 -6.28 -3.83 3.30
CA ASN A 284 -6.15 -4.94 2.35
C ASN A 284 -7.51 -5.46 1.91
N LEU A 285 -8.47 -5.58 2.83
CA LEU A 285 -9.86 -5.94 2.50
C LEU A 285 -10.53 -4.88 1.61
N MET A 286 -10.43 -3.59 1.96
CA MET A 286 -11.00 -2.51 1.16
C MET A 286 -10.41 -2.46 -0.25
N LYS A 287 -9.11 -2.74 -0.39
CA LYS A 287 -8.43 -2.86 -1.67
C LYS A 287 -8.97 -4.05 -2.48
N ALA A 288 -9.11 -5.23 -1.87
CA ALA A 288 -9.63 -6.42 -2.54
C ALA A 288 -11.09 -6.23 -3.00
N LEU A 289 -11.94 -5.60 -2.18
CA LEU A 289 -13.32 -5.25 -2.56
C LEU A 289 -13.34 -4.30 -3.78
N LYS A 290 -12.47 -3.27 -3.78
CA LYS A 290 -12.34 -2.33 -4.90
C LYS A 290 -11.86 -3.00 -6.19
N GLU A 291 -10.86 -3.88 -6.11
CA GLU A 291 -10.36 -4.67 -7.25
C GLU A 291 -11.41 -5.66 -7.78
N ALA A 292 -12.32 -6.11 -6.90
CA ALA A 292 -13.49 -6.90 -7.26
C ALA A 292 -14.70 -6.07 -7.72
N GLU A 293 -14.53 -4.74 -7.88
CA GLU A 293 -15.57 -3.79 -8.30
C GLU A 293 -16.84 -3.86 -7.45
N THR A 294 -16.66 -4.10 -6.15
CA THR A 294 -17.74 -4.27 -5.19
C THR A 294 -17.45 -3.54 -3.88
N GLU A 295 -18.44 -3.48 -3.00
CA GLU A 295 -18.31 -2.84 -1.69
C GLU A 295 -19.07 -3.66 -0.65
N ASP A 296 -18.64 -3.55 0.61
CA ASP A 296 -19.34 -4.14 1.74
C ASP A 296 -19.54 -3.12 2.86
N ASN A 297 -20.80 -2.87 3.23
CA ASN A 297 -21.15 -1.89 4.25
C ASN A 297 -20.75 -2.35 5.66
N VAL A 298 -20.74 -3.65 5.93
CA VAL A 298 -20.43 -4.20 7.25
C VAL A 298 -18.94 -4.05 7.53
N ALA A 299 -18.08 -4.43 6.58
CA ALA A 299 -16.64 -4.22 6.64
C ALA A 299 -16.28 -2.73 6.76
N LYS A 300 -16.96 -1.85 6.00
CA LYS A 300 -16.79 -0.38 6.11
C LYS A 300 -17.15 0.14 7.51
N GLU A 301 -18.28 -0.30 8.06
CA GLU A 301 -18.70 0.11 9.42
C GLU A 301 -17.76 -0.46 10.49
N HIS A 302 -17.32 -1.71 10.37
CA HIS A 302 -16.35 -2.31 11.29
C HIS A 302 -15.02 -1.56 11.29
N SER A 303 -14.50 -1.20 10.10
CA SER A 303 -13.30 -0.37 9.97
C SER A 303 -13.48 1.01 10.61
N SER A 304 -14.64 1.65 10.38
CA SER A 304 -14.97 2.95 10.99
C SER A 304 -15.12 2.87 12.51
N ARG A 305 -15.66 1.77 13.05
CA ARG A 305 -15.73 1.50 14.49
C ARG A 305 -14.35 1.30 15.10
N LEU A 306 -13.46 0.57 14.42
CA LEU A 306 -12.08 0.35 14.84
C LEU A 306 -11.34 1.69 15.00
N GLN A 307 -11.40 2.55 13.98
CA GLN A 307 -10.79 3.89 14.00
C GLN A 307 -11.36 4.78 15.11
N ARG A 308 -12.70 4.80 15.29
CA ARG A 308 -13.34 5.58 16.36
C ARG A 308 -12.92 5.11 17.76
N ALA A 309 -12.89 3.80 18.00
CA ALA A 309 -12.48 3.25 19.29
C ALA A 309 -11.01 3.55 19.60
N HIS A 310 -10.13 3.40 18.62
CA HIS A 310 -8.72 3.75 18.76
C HIS A 310 -8.52 5.25 19.03
N LYS A 311 -9.22 6.13 18.30
CA LYS A 311 -9.18 7.57 18.52
C LYS A 311 -9.60 7.96 19.94
N GLN A 312 -10.73 7.43 20.43
CA GLN A 312 -11.23 7.73 21.78
C GLN A 312 -10.27 7.27 22.88
N LEU A 313 -9.66 6.09 22.71
CA LEU A 313 -8.65 5.61 23.64
C LEU A 313 -7.39 6.48 23.60
N GLY A 314 -6.97 6.91 22.39
CA GLY A 314 -5.84 7.80 22.18
C GLY A 314 -6.03 9.18 22.79
N GLU A 315 -7.23 9.74 22.75
CA GLU A 315 -7.55 11.01 23.44
C GLU A 315 -7.33 10.89 24.95
N ARG A 316 -7.88 9.85 25.60
CA ARG A 316 -7.70 9.60 27.04
C ARG A 316 -6.25 9.31 27.44
N TRP A 317 -5.55 8.53 26.62
CA TRP A 317 -4.13 8.28 26.82
C TRP A 317 -3.33 9.58 26.71
N LYS A 318 -3.61 10.40 25.68
CA LYS A 318 -2.89 11.65 25.45
C LYS A 318 -3.11 12.66 26.57
N GLU A 319 -4.33 12.77 27.10
CA GLU A 319 -4.63 13.58 28.29
C GLU A 319 -3.70 13.19 29.44
N ARG A 320 -3.61 11.90 29.77
CA ARG A 320 -2.71 11.39 30.82
C ARG A 320 -1.22 11.58 30.51
N GLN A 321 -0.82 11.44 29.25
CA GLN A 321 0.56 11.68 28.83
C GLN A 321 0.95 13.14 29.10
N VAL A 322 0.08 14.09 28.74
CA VAL A 322 0.30 15.52 28.97
C VAL A 322 0.44 15.80 30.48
N LEU A 323 -0.43 15.21 31.31
CA LEU A 323 -0.38 15.33 32.76
C LEU A 323 0.96 14.87 33.35
N LEU A 324 1.43 13.67 32.99
CA LEU A 324 2.71 13.13 33.48
C LEU A 324 3.91 14.02 33.11
N HIS A 325 3.94 14.54 31.89
CA HIS A 325 5.01 15.44 31.43
C HIS A 325 4.94 16.80 32.13
N GLN A 326 3.75 17.34 32.36
CA GLN A 326 3.56 18.59 33.12
C GLN A 326 4.03 18.43 34.57
N MET A 327 3.71 17.32 35.23
CA MET A 327 4.22 17.02 36.57
C MET A 327 5.75 16.95 36.60
N LEU A 328 6.38 16.31 35.60
CA LEU A 328 7.84 16.25 35.51
C LEU A 328 8.45 17.63 35.25
N ALA A 329 7.83 18.43 34.38
CA ALA A 329 8.26 19.81 34.13
C ALA A 329 8.18 20.69 35.39
N MET A 330 7.17 20.49 36.24
CA MET A 330 7.07 21.19 37.53
C MET A 330 8.22 20.85 38.47
N ILE A 331 8.63 19.57 38.55
CA ILE A 331 9.80 19.17 39.35
C ILE A 331 11.09 19.80 38.80
N ALA A 332 11.26 19.79 37.47
CA ALA A 332 12.41 20.43 36.83
C ALA A 332 12.46 21.93 37.14
N PHE A 333 11.32 22.62 37.04
CA PHE A 333 11.19 24.02 37.37
C PHE A 333 11.55 24.33 38.83
N GLU A 334 11.01 23.56 39.79
CA GLU A 334 11.35 23.71 41.21
C GLU A 334 12.84 23.49 41.48
N THR A 335 13.43 22.50 40.79
CA THR A 335 14.86 22.18 40.90
C THR A 335 15.71 23.32 40.35
N ASP A 336 15.38 23.87 39.19
CA ASP A 336 16.12 24.95 38.55
C ASP A 336 16.03 26.26 39.35
N VAL A 337 14.85 26.60 39.88
CA VAL A 337 14.70 27.73 40.82
C VAL A 337 15.60 27.52 42.03
N LYS A 338 15.61 26.31 42.62
CA LYS A 338 16.46 26.00 43.76
C LYS A 338 17.94 26.14 43.43
N LEU A 339 18.40 25.68 42.27
CA LEU A 339 19.79 25.82 41.84
C LEU A 339 20.22 27.29 41.76
N VAL A 340 19.35 28.17 41.27
CA VAL A 340 19.62 29.62 41.24
C VAL A 340 19.71 30.18 42.66
N VAL A 341 18.76 29.85 43.53
CA VAL A 341 18.75 30.30 44.93
C VAL A 341 20.00 29.81 45.66
N ASP A 342 20.35 28.54 45.51
CA ASP A 342 21.56 27.94 46.10
C ASP A 342 22.82 28.66 45.61
N TRP A 343 22.90 29.01 44.32
CA TRP A 343 24.04 29.79 43.81
C TRP A 343 24.12 31.18 44.43
N LEU A 344 22.98 31.89 44.57
CA LEU A 344 22.93 33.20 45.21
C LEU A 344 23.41 33.13 46.66
N GLU A 345 22.92 32.15 47.43
CA GLU A 345 23.18 32.00 48.86
C GLU A 345 24.60 31.46 49.15
N GLN A 346 25.12 30.55 48.32
CA GLN A 346 26.39 29.86 48.56
C GLN A 346 27.59 30.50 47.84
N HIS A 347 27.37 31.22 46.75
CA HIS A 347 28.45 31.80 45.93
C HIS A 347 28.30 33.31 45.74
N GLY A 348 27.12 33.78 45.34
CA GLY A 348 26.86 35.18 45.03
C GLY A 348 27.04 36.13 46.22
N GLU A 349 26.16 36.04 47.22
CA GLU A 349 26.21 36.90 48.41
C GLU A 349 27.53 36.74 49.20
N PRO A 350 28.06 35.52 49.43
CA PRO A 350 29.32 35.35 50.13
C PRO A 350 30.50 36.02 49.42
N TYR A 351 30.52 36.03 48.08
CA TYR A 351 31.54 36.75 47.33
C TYR A 351 31.50 38.26 47.63
N LEU A 352 30.31 38.87 47.57
CA LEU A 352 30.15 40.31 47.82
C LEU A 352 30.50 40.69 49.28
N ARG A 353 30.17 39.84 50.26
CA ARG A 353 30.51 40.06 51.67
C ARG A 353 32.00 39.93 51.96
N ARG A 354 32.72 39.04 51.27
CA ARG A 354 34.15 38.81 51.50
C ARG A 354 35.05 39.80 50.73
N ASN A 355 34.60 40.26 49.56
CA ASN A 355 35.42 41.08 48.66
C ASN A 355 35.12 42.58 48.79
N ILE A 356 35.35 43.12 49.99
CA ILE A 356 35.06 44.53 50.32
C ILE A 356 36.23 45.50 50.03
N ASN A 357 37.42 45.03 49.69
CA ASN A 357 38.58 45.91 49.52
C ASN A 357 38.46 46.83 48.30
N ILE A 358 38.69 48.14 48.47
CA ILE A 358 38.62 49.13 47.37
C ILE A 358 40.00 49.47 46.77
N GLY A 359 41.08 49.00 47.39
CA GLY A 359 42.47 49.30 47.05
C GLY A 359 42.99 50.57 47.71
N GLU A 360 44.30 50.60 47.97
CA GLU A 360 44.99 51.75 48.58
C GLU A 360 45.66 52.67 47.54
N ASN A 361 45.72 52.22 46.29
CA ASN A 361 46.32 52.94 45.16
C ASN A 361 45.68 52.50 43.83
N VAL A 362 46.01 53.21 42.75
CA VAL A 362 45.46 52.98 41.39
C VAL A 362 45.59 51.52 40.95
N ASN A 363 46.74 50.87 41.20
CA ASN A 363 46.99 49.52 40.74
C ASN A 363 46.15 48.49 41.49
N GLN A 364 46.06 48.62 42.81
CA GLN A 364 45.19 47.77 43.62
C GLN A 364 43.71 47.98 43.27
N ALA A 365 43.25 49.22 43.18
CA ALA A 365 41.86 49.55 42.83
C ALA A 365 41.46 48.96 41.47
N LYS A 366 42.33 49.11 40.45
CA LYS A 366 42.12 48.50 39.12
C LYS A 366 42.11 46.97 39.17
N THR A 367 42.90 46.36 40.04
CA THR A 367 42.91 44.91 40.22
C THR A 367 41.59 44.42 40.82
N PHE A 368 41.09 45.07 41.87
CA PHE A 368 39.80 44.73 42.45
C PHE A 368 38.64 44.97 41.48
N GLN A 369 38.68 46.05 40.69
CA GLN A 369 37.71 46.29 39.62
C GLN A 369 37.68 45.15 38.60
N ARG A 370 38.85 44.71 38.11
CA ARG A 370 38.92 43.58 37.15
C ARG A 370 38.40 42.28 37.75
N ASN A 371 38.73 41.99 39.02
CA ASN A 371 38.24 40.81 39.71
C ASN A 371 36.70 40.83 39.81
N HIS A 372 36.12 41.98 40.13
CA HIS A 372 34.66 42.15 40.15
C HIS A 372 34.05 41.96 38.75
N THR A 373 34.65 42.54 37.71
CA THR A 373 34.20 42.31 36.32
C THR A 373 34.25 40.83 35.92
N SER A 374 35.27 40.09 36.35
CA SER A 374 35.33 38.63 36.15
C SER A 374 34.20 37.91 36.89
N PHE A 375 33.89 38.30 38.11
CA PHE A 375 32.74 37.78 38.86
C PHE A 375 31.40 38.09 38.18
N GLN A 376 31.20 39.31 37.68
CA GLN A 376 29.99 39.69 36.94
C GLN A 376 29.74 38.78 35.73
N ARG A 377 30.80 38.36 35.03
CA ARG A 377 30.67 37.39 33.92
C ARG A 377 30.20 36.02 34.39
N VAL A 378 30.61 35.57 35.58
CA VAL A 378 30.10 34.32 36.17
C VAL A 378 28.64 34.48 36.59
N ALA A 379 28.29 35.62 37.20
CA ALA A 379 26.92 35.94 37.61
C ALA A 379 25.95 36.08 36.42
N ALA A 380 26.44 36.48 35.24
CA ALA A 380 25.63 36.58 34.02
C ALA A 380 24.92 35.26 33.66
N ASN A 381 25.52 34.11 33.96
CA ASN A 381 24.89 32.81 33.75
C ASN A 381 23.63 32.65 34.62
N THR A 382 23.67 33.15 35.86
CA THR A 382 22.54 33.13 36.78
C THR A 382 21.40 34.00 36.27
N TYR A 383 21.69 35.21 35.77
CA TYR A 383 20.67 36.09 35.19
C TYR A 383 19.99 35.45 33.97
N ASN A 384 20.77 34.84 33.07
CA ASN A 384 20.22 34.12 31.92
C ASN A 384 19.33 32.93 32.35
N ASN A 385 19.68 32.24 33.43
CA ASN A 385 18.84 31.15 33.94
C ASN A 385 17.52 31.67 34.51
N VAL A 386 17.53 32.80 35.22
CA VAL A 386 16.30 33.44 35.71
C VAL A 386 15.41 33.91 34.54
N GLU A 387 16.00 34.49 33.49
CA GLU A 387 15.26 34.89 32.29
C GLU A 387 14.57 33.69 31.63
N LYS A 388 15.28 32.57 31.46
CA LYS A 388 14.72 31.32 30.93
C LYS A 388 13.59 30.77 31.81
N LEU A 389 13.76 30.79 33.14
CA LEU A 389 12.71 30.39 34.07
C LEU A 389 11.47 31.29 33.96
N GLY A 390 11.67 32.60 33.77
CA GLY A 390 10.59 33.54 33.49
C GLY A 390 9.85 33.22 32.20
N GLN A 391 10.58 32.87 31.14
CA GLN A 391 10.00 32.44 29.86
C GLN A 391 9.14 31.18 30.03
N VAL A 392 9.69 30.15 30.71
CA VAL A 392 8.97 28.89 31.00
C VAL A 392 7.69 29.17 31.80
N PHE A 393 7.76 30.03 32.81
CA PHE A 393 6.60 30.42 33.61
C PHE A 393 5.53 31.12 32.77
N GLN A 394 5.91 32.05 31.88
CA GLN A 394 4.98 32.72 30.98
C GLN A 394 4.32 31.74 30.01
N ASP A 395 5.09 30.83 29.41
CA ASP A 395 4.58 29.84 28.46
C ASP A 395 3.55 28.91 29.14
N VAL A 396 3.83 28.45 30.35
CA VAL A 396 2.90 27.62 31.14
C VAL A 396 1.63 28.37 31.52
N THR A 397 1.76 29.64 31.92
CA THR A 397 0.62 30.49 32.30
C THR A 397 -0.27 30.80 31.10
N ASN A 398 0.32 31.13 29.95
CA ASN A 398 -0.39 31.44 28.72
C ASN A 398 -1.09 30.21 28.11
N ALA A 399 -0.51 29.03 28.28
CA ALA A 399 -1.11 27.77 27.83
C ALA A 399 -2.37 27.38 28.62
N GLY A 400 -2.66 28.03 29.75
CA GLY A 400 -3.84 27.72 30.57
C GLY A 400 -3.80 26.30 31.16
N SER A 401 -2.61 25.83 31.55
CA SER A 401 -2.47 24.50 32.14
C SER A 401 -3.25 24.38 33.46
N ASN A 402 -4.35 23.62 33.46
CA ASN A 402 -5.17 23.37 34.65
C ASN A 402 -4.50 22.44 35.69
N ILE A 403 -3.31 21.92 35.39
CA ILE A 403 -2.67 20.84 36.16
C ILE A 403 -1.37 21.29 36.79
N CYS A 404 -0.66 22.23 36.17
CA CYS A 404 0.45 22.88 36.84
C CYS A 404 -0.12 23.76 37.96
N ASP A 405 0.45 23.65 39.17
CA ASP A 405 0.12 24.54 40.28
C ASP A 405 0.70 25.94 39.99
N VAL A 406 -0.04 26.71 39.19
CA VAL A 406 0.34 28.06 38.75
C VAL A 406 0.53 28.99 39.95
N GLU A 407 -0.23 28.80 41.03
CA GLU A 407 -0.08 29.57 42.26
C GLU A 407 1.27 29.30 42.91
N LYS A 408 1.66 28.02 43.04
CA LYS A 408 2.98 27.64 43.55
C LYS A 408 4.11 28.13 42.63
N MET A 409 3.99 27.99 41.32
CA MET A 409 4.99 28.53 40.37
C MET A 409 5.13 30.05 40.49
N SER A 410 4.02 30.76 40.59
CA SER A 410 3.97 32.21 40.75
C SER A 410 4.63 32.66 42.06
N ALA A 411 4.37 31.95 43.17
CA ALA A 411 5.02 32.20 44.45
C ALA A 411 6.55 32.00 44.36
N LEU A 412 7.00 30.91 43.73
CA LEU A 412 8.43 30.64 43.51
C LEU A 412 9.10 31.71 42.65
N MET A 413 8.45 32.11 41.55
CA MET A 413 8.97 33.18 40.67
C MET A 413 9.03 34.52 41.37
N THR A 414 8.03 34.85 42.18
CA THR A 414 7.99 36.10 42.95
C THR A 414 9.14 36.15 43.96
N ASP A 415 9.36 35.07 44.73
CA ASP A 415 10.49 34.98 45.66
C ASP A 415 11.84 35.05 44.93
N LEU A 416 11.99 34.30 43.84
CA LEU A 416 13.22 34.31 43.03
C LEU A 416 13.51 35.71 42.47
N THR A 417 12.48 36.40 41.98
CA THR A 417 12.58 37.75 41.41
C THR A 417 13.01 38.75 42.49
N ALA A 418 12.41 38.70 43.67
CA ALA A 418 12.81 39.55 44.80
C ALA A 418 14.27 39.30 45.22
N LYS A 419 14.71 38.03 45.25
CA LYS A 419 16.09 37.66 45.57
C LYS A 419 17.09 38.13 44.51
N ILE A 420 16.79 37.95 43.22
CA ILE A 420 17.70 38.36 42.14
C ILE A 420 17.79 39.89 42.03
N GLU A 421 16.69 40.63 42.22
CA GLU A 421 16.68 42.09 42.24
C GLU A 421 17.54 42.63 43.38
N LYS A 422 17.38 42.05 44.58
CA LYS A 422 18.20 42.40 45.74
C LYS A 422 19.68 42.15 45.44
N PHE A 423 20.04 40.95 44.96
CA PHE A 423 21.41 40.62 44.62
C PHE A 423 22.00 41.57 43.55
N THR A 424 21.23 41.85 42.50
CA THR A 424 21.62 42.77 41.41
C THR A 424 21.94 44.16 41.94
N ALA A 425 21.12 44.68 42.86
CA ALA A 425 21.37 46.00 43.47
C ALA A 425 22.67 46.03 44.29
N LEU A 426 23.01 44.94 44.99
CA LEU A 426 24.25 44.84 45.76
C LEU A 426 25.48 44.74 44.85
N GLU A 427 25.37 43.94 43.79
CA GLU A 427 26.39 43.72 42.78
C GLU A 427 26.73 45.04 42.07
N GLN A 428 25.72 45.76 41.58
CA GLN A 428 25.88 47.07 40.93
C GLN A 428 26.45 48.14 41.87
N LEU A 429 26.02 48.15 43.15
CA LEU A 429 26.56 49.08 44.14
C LEU A 429 28.08 48.86 44.33
N ARG A 430 28.53 47.60 44.30
CA ARG A 430 29.95 47.26 44.41
C ARG A 430 30.73 47.66 43.16
N GLU A 431 30.16 47.46 41.97
CA GLU A 431 30.76 47.92 40.71
C GLU A 431 30.96 49.45 40.73
N GLN A 432 29.92 50.19 41.11
CA GLN A 432 29.97 51.65 41.24
C GLN A 432 31.08 52.07 42.21
N LEU A 433 31.16 51.45 43.38
CA LEU A 433 32.18 51.74 44.38
C LEU A 433 33.60 51.53 43.84
N LEU A 434 33.85 50.42 43.13
CA LEU A 434 35.16 50.14 42.55
C LEU A 434 35.52 51.12 41.44
N ARG A 435 34.55 51.49 40.60
CA ARG A 435 34.75 52.50 39.56
C ARG A 435 35.11 53.87 40.15
N GLN A 436 34.39 54.29 41.20
CA GLN A 436 34.69 55.53 41.92
C GLN A 436 36.06 55.47 42.61
N SER A 437 36.42 54.33 43.22
CA SER A 437 37.74 54.15 43.82
C SER A 437 38.87 54.29 42.79
N VAL A 438 38.74 53.66 41.62
CA VAL A 438 39.73 53.77 40.54
C VAL A 438 39.87 55.22 40.07
N LEU A 439 38.75 55.93 39.91
CA LEU A 439 38.74 57.33 39.49
C LEU A 439 39.46 58.21 40.52
N PHE A 440 39.04 58.16 41.79
CA PHE A 440 39.63 58.93 42.88
C PHE A 440 41.13 58.69 43.01
N HIS A 441 41.57 57.42 43.06
CA HIS A 441 43.00 57.13 43.19
C HIS A 441 43.81 57.59 41.97
N THR A 442 43.21 57.62 40.78
CA THR A 442 43.87 58.09 39.55
C THR A 442 44.08 59.60 39.64
N HIS A 443 43.02 60.35 39.93
CA HIS A 443 43.11 61.81 40.05
C HIS A 443 43.94 62.25 41.26
N TYR A 444 43.85 61.55 42.39
CA TYR A 444 44.74 61.78 43.54
C TYR A 444 46.21 61.64 43.13
N LYS A 445 46.56 60.60 42.37
CA LYS A 445 47.94 60.39 41.89
C LYS A 445 48.36 61.49 40.91
N GLU A 446 47.52 61.83 39.94
CA GLU A 446 47.80 62.87 38.95
C GLU A 446 47.97 64.24 39.61
N LEU A 447 47.11 64.56 40.58
CA LEU A 447 47.15 65.81 41.35
C LEU A 447 48.39 65.88 42.25
N THR A 448 48.75 64.80 42.95
CA THR A 448 49.98 64.77 43.76
C THR A 448 51.26 64.83 42.91
N ASP A 449 51.26 64.19 41.73
CA ASP A 449 52.34 64.32 40.75
C ASP A 449 52.43 65.76 40.20
N TRP A 450 51.28 66.41 39.97
CA TRP A 450 51.21 67.82 39.57
C TRP A 450 51.72 68.77 40.67
N TYR A 451 51.28 68.58 41.92
CA TYR A 451 51.78 69.35 43.07
C TYR A 451 53.31 69.25 43.18
N ARG A 452 53.88 68.06 43.00
CA ARG A 452 55.34 67.87 43.00
C ARG A 452 56.02 68.67 41.89
N LYS A 453 55.50 68.60 40.66
CA LYS A 453 56.03 69.36 39.51
C LYS A 453 55.95 70.87 39.75
N MET A 454 54.83 71.36 40.27
CA MET A 454 54.65 72.79 40.55
C MET A 454 55.55 73.29 41.68
N THR A 455 55.69 72.50 42.73
CA THR A 455 56.64 72.80 43.83
C THR A 455 58.07 72.91 43.31
N GLU A 456 58.47 72.06 42.35
CA GLU A 456 59.79 72.13 41.72
C GLU A 456 59.94 73.31 40.77
N LYS A 457 58.95 73.55 39.91
CA LYS A 457 58.93 74.66 38.95
C LYS A 457 59.06 76.03 39.62
N TYR A 458 58.37 76.23 40.74
CA TYR A 458 58.37 77.50 41.49
C TYR A 458 59.37 77.52 42.64
N ARG A 459 60.27 76.54 42.72
CA ARG A 459 61.33 76.48 43.74
C ARG A 459 62.31 77.64 43.60
N ASP A 460 62.71 77.95 42.37
CA ASP A 460 63.65 79.04 42.07
C ASP A 460 62.88 80.35 41.89
N ARG A 461 63.08 81.31 42.81
CA ARG A 461 62.31 82.55 42.90
C ARG A 461 62.84 83.66 41.98
N ARG A 462 63.33 83.30 40.80
CA ARG A 462 63.86 84.27 39.83
C ARG A 462 62.73 85.02 39.16
N ILE A 463 62.87 86.34 39.07
CA ILE A 463 61.93 87.24 38.41
C ILE A 463 62.52 87.60 37.04
N ASP A 464 61.74 87.41 35.97
CA ASP A 464 62.14 87.81 34.63
C ASP A 464 62.18 89.36 34.52
N LEU A 465 63.17 89.89 33.80
CA LEU A 465 63.40 91.34 33.71
C LEU A 465 62.70 92.00 32.52
N THR A 466 62.01 91.22 31.67
CA THR A 466 61.32 91.72 30.47
C THR A 466 59.81 91.69 30.65
N VAL A 467 59.15 92.82 30.37
CA VAL A 467 57.69 93.00 30.54
C VAL A 467 56.90 91.92 29.79
N GLN A 468 57.29 91.61 28.54
CA GLN A 468 56.62 90.61 27.72
C GLN A 468 56.66 89.20 28.34
N VAL A 469 57.77 88.81 28.97
CA VAL A 469 57.90 87.50 29.62
C VAL A 469 57.14 87.47 30.94
N CYS A 470 57.13 88.58 31.69
CA CYS A 470 56.31 88.73 32.89
C CYS A 470 54.81 88.61 32.61
N ASP A 471 54.31 89.23 31.55
CA ASP A 471 52.89 89.14 31.16
C ASP A 471 52.50 87.71 30.78
N GLN A 472 53.32 87.03 29.97
CA GLN A 472 53.09 85.62 29.61
C GLN A 472 53.15 84.68 30.83
N ASN A 473 54.10 84.91 31.74
CA ASN A 473 54.22 84.13 32.97
C ASN A 473 53.02 84.34 33.90
N LYS A 474 52.49 85.57 33.97
CA LYS A 474 51.28 85.90 34.74
C LYS A 474 50.05 85.18 34.19
N GLU A 475 49.82 85.24 32.87
CA GLU A 475 48.71 84.52 32.23
C GLU A 475 48.81 83.00 32.48
N ARG A 476 49.99 82.41 32.27
CA ARG A 476 50.24 80.99 32.53
C ARG A 476 49.97 80.63 34.00
N PHE A 477 50.41 81.47 34.93
CA PHE A 477 50.22 81.24 36.36
C PHE A 477 48.75 81.27 36.76
N VAL A 478 47.97 82.21 36.22
CA VAL A 478 46.52 82.28 36.47
C VAL A 478 45.84 81.01 35.97
N LEU A 479 46.16 80.57 34.76
CA LEU A 479 45.63 79.33 34.18
C LEU A 479 45.98 78.12 35.06
N GLU A 480 47.26 77.94 35.41
CA GLU A 480 47.72 76.82 36.24
C GLU A 480 47.07 76.82 37.64
N THR A 481 46.79 77.99 38.20
CA THR A 481 46.11 78.12 39.50
C THR A 481 44.64 77.69 39.39
N ASP A 482 43.95 78.13 38.34
CA ASP A 482 42.54 77.78 38.10
C ASP A 482 42.38 76.28 37.83
N GLU A 483 43.23 75.72 36.96
CA GLU A 483 43.26 74.28 36.66
C GLU A 483 43.56 73.44 37.92
N THR A 484 44.48 73.89 38.77
CA THR A 484 44.80 73.22 40.04
C THR A 484 43.61 73.25 41.00
N ALA A 485 42.95 74.41 41.15
CA ALA A 485 41.79 74.55 42.01
C ALA A 485 40.63 73.66 41.56
N GLN A 486 40.40 73.58 40.23
CA GLN A 486 39.40 72.70 39.64
C GLN A 486 39.73 71.22 39.88
N ALA A 487 40.96 70.78 39.58
CA ALA A 487 41.40 69.39 39.77
C ALA A 487 41.31 68.97 41.25
N TYR A 488 41.69 69.85 42.17
CA TYR A 488 41.54 69.65 43.61
C TYR A 488 40.06 69.47 44.01
N ALA A 489 39.18 70.38 43.58
CA ALA A 489 37.76 70.30 43.91
C ALA A 489 37.11 69.01 43.40
N VAL A 490 37.44 68.59 42.17
CA VAL A 490 36.97 67.33 41.58
C VAL A 490 37.47 66.13 42.40
N THR A 491 38.76 66.04 42.69
CA THR A 491 39.36 64.92 43.42
C THR A 491 38.77 64.78 44.84
N ILE A 492 38.55 65.91 45.54
CA ILE A 492 37.88 65.92 46.85
C ILE A 492 36.45 65.43 46.74
N GLY A 493 35.71 65.90 45.72
CA GLY A 493 34.34 65.47 45.45
C GLY A 493 34.25 63.96 45.22
N GLU A 494 35.18 63.41 44.44
CA GLU A 494 35.28 61.96 44.19
C GLU A 494 35.57 61.17 45.46
N GLY A 495 36.53 61.63 46.28
CA GLY A 495 36.85 60.98 47.55
C GLY A 495 35.65 60.93 48.51
N LYS A 496 34.88 62.03 48.60
CA LYS A 496 33.63 62.06 49.36
C LYS A 496 32.59 61.09 48.80
N ALA A 497 32.43 61.04 47.47
CA ALA A 497 31.49 60.12 46.82
C ALA A 497 31.84 58.63 47.07
N VAL A 498 33.13 58.29 47.12
CA VAL A 498 33.61 56.93 47.49
C VAL A 498 33.20 56.61 48.94
N ILE A 499 33.40 57.54 49.87
CA ILE A 499 33.00 57.39 51.28
C ILE A 499 31.47 57.21 51.41
N ASP A 500 30.68 58.04 50.76
CA ASP A 500 29.21 57.98 50.81
C ASP A 500 28.70 56.62 50.29
N THR A 501 29.32 56.11 49.23
CA THR A 501 28.98 54.80 48.65
C THR A 501 29.35 53.65 49.58
N MET A 502 30.50 53.72 50.26
CA MET A 502 30.88 52.75 51.30
C MET A 502 29.90 52.76 52.46
N GLN A 503 29.52 53.94 52.96
CA GLN A 503 28.54 54.07 54.03
C GLN A 503 27.16 53.54 53.63
N LYS A 504 26.73 53.79 52.39
CA LYS A 504 25.51 53.21 51.84
C LYS A 504 25.59 51.68 51.80
N SER A 505 26.72 51.12 51.38
CA SER A 505 26.95 49.67 51.34
C SER A 505 26.94 49.04 52.75
N THR A 506 27.57 49.67 53.74
CA THR A 506 27.52 49.23 55.15
C THR A 506 26.09 49.16 55.67
N ARG A 507 25.24 50.16 55.39
CA ARG A 507 23.83 50.17 55.82
C ARG A 507 23.00 49.06 55.17
N LEU A 508 23.28 48.71 53.92
CA LEU A 508 22.49 47.74 53.15
C LEU A 508 22.90 46.28 53.38
N ILE A 509 24.21 46.02 53.53
CA ILE A 509 24.76 44.64 53.54
C ILE A 509 25.40 44.29 54.89
N GLY A 510 25.63 45.28 55.76
CA GLY A 510 26.29 45.06 57.05
C GLY A 510 27.80 44.82 56.92
N VAL A 511 28.42 45.25 55.82
CA VAL A 511 29.87 45.15 55.58
C VAL A 511 30.61 46.33 56.21
N ASP A 512 31.74 46.04 56.85
CA ASP A 512 32.54 47.05 57.54
C ASP A 512 33.60 47.68 56.62
N TYR A 513 33.37 48.94 56.23
CA TYR A 513 34.30 49.73 55.44
C TYR A 513 35.14 50.70 56.27
N THR A 514 35.12 50.61 57.61
CA THR A 514 35.74 51.61 58.50
C THR A 514 37.19 51.91 58.13
N ALA A 515 38.03 50.88 57.93
CA ALA A 515 39.43 51.05 57.54
C ALA A 515 39.59 51.74 56.17
N SER A 516 38.80 51.35 55.17
CA SER A 516 38.82 51.96 53.84
C SER A 516 38.35 53.41 53.86
N ILE A 517 37.33 53.73 54.68
CA ILE A 517 36.84 55.11 54.88
C ILE A 517 37.96 55.96 55.49
N THR A 518 38.63 55.47 56.54
CA THR A 518 39.75 56.18 57.17
C THR A 518 40.89 56.42 56.17
N HIS A 519 41.24 55.43 55.34
CA HIS A 519 42.26 55.59 54.30
C HIS A 519 41.94 56.71 53.31
N ILE A 520 40.71 56.72 52.76
CA ILE A 520 40.30 57.78 51.82
C ILE A 520 40.27 59.16 52.49
N GLN A 521 39.85 59.23 53.76
CA GLN A 521 39.89 60.47 54.54
C GLN A 521 41.32 61.01 54.71
N LEU A 522 42.30 60.13 54.95
CA LEU A 522 43.71 60.51 55.05
C LEU A 522 44.23 61.04 53.71
N LEU A 523 43.91 60.39 52.59
CA LEU A 523 44.30 60.88 51.26
C LEU A 523 43.66 62.23 50.92
N ILE A 524 42.40 62.44 51.31
CA ILE A 524 41.71 63.73 51.18
C ILE A 524 42.42 64.82 52.01
N ALA A 525 42.82 64.50 53.25
CA ALA A 525 43.55 65.44 54.10
C ALA A 525 44.92 65.79 53.50
N ASP A 526 45.65 64.79 52.99
CA ASP A 526 46.97 64.97 52.35
C ASP A 526 46.91 65.94 51.16
N ILE A 527 45.99 65.76 50.20
CA ILE A 527 45.84 66.73 49.08
C ILE A 527 45.38 68.11 49.57
N GLY A 528 44.65 68.17 50.68
CA GLY A 528 44.28 69.43 51.34
C GLY A 528 45.51 70.20 51.83
N GLU A 529 46.46 69.51 52.47
CA GLU A 529 47.72 70.10 52.92
C GLU A 529 48.58 70.56 51.74
N TRP A 530 48.74 69.72 50.70
CA TRP A 530 49.45 70.10 49.47
C TRP A 530 48.87 71.37 48.83
N ASN A 531 47.54 71.46 48.75
CA ASN A 531 46.88 72.61 48.16
C ASN A 531 47.16 73.90 48.95
N ILE A 532 47.06 73.84 50.29
CA ILE A 532 47.38 74.99 51.16
C ILE A 532 48.83 75.42 51.00
N HIS A 533 49.78 74.48 50.97
CA HIS A 533 51.20 74.78 50.78
C HIS A 533 51.51 75.40 49.43
N LEU A 534 50.92 74.89 48.34
CA LEU A 534 51.13 75.45 47.01
C LEU A 534 50.55 76.86 46.92
N ILE A 535 49.33 77.08 47.42
CA ILE A 535 48.69 78.40 47.45
C ILE A 535 49.53 79.40 48.28
N ALA A 536 50.06 78.99 49.43
CA ALA A 536 50.93 79.85 50.24
C ALA A 536 52.21 80.23 49.49
N ASN A 537 52.83 79.29 48.76
CA ASN A 537 53.99 79.58 47.91
C ASN A 537 53.63 80.55 46.78
N PHE A 538 52.48 80.35 46.13
CA PHE A 538 51.93 81.22 45.09
C PHE A 538 51.72 82.67 45.56
N PHE A 539 51.07 82.88 46.71
CA PHE A 539 50.91 84.21 47.29
C PHE A 539 52.26 84.87 47.63
N SER A 540 53.25 84.09 48.08
CA SER A 540 54.58 84.64 48.42
C SER A 540 55.40 85.13 47.21
N LEU A 541 55.11 84.61 46.01
CA LEU A 541 55.71 85.05 44.76
C LEU A 541 55.02 86.30 44.19
N PHE A 542 53.69 86.39 44.33
CA PHE A 542 52.89 87.49 43.78
C PHE A 542 53.12 88.83 44.50
N PHE A 543 53.39 88.81 45.82
CA PHE A 543 53.64 90.00 46.64
C PHE A 543 55.13 90.46 46.66
N LYS A 544 56.01 89.83 45.87
CA LYS A 544 57.40 90.27 45.67
C LYS A 544 57.63 91.04 44.36
N LEU A 545 56.62 91.07 43.49
CA LEU A 545 56.45 92.05 42.41
C LEU A 545 55.72 93.27 42.98
#